data_AF-A0A4V2M5D8-F1
#
_entry.id   AF-A0A4V2M5D8-F1
#
_cell.length_a   1.000
_cell.length_b   1.000
_cell.length_c   1.000
_cell.angle_alpha   90.00
_cell.angle_beta   90.00
_cell.angle_gamma   90.00
#
_symmetry.space_group_name_H-M   'P 1'
#
loop_
_entity.id
_entity.type
_entity.pdbx_description
1 polymer ?
#
loop_
_entity_poly.entity_id
_entity_poly.type
_entity_poly.pdbx_seq_one_letter_code
_entity_poly.pdbx_strand_id
1 'polypeptide(L)'
;MREFERSKLNDRYWTEVDHGDETLPLPAVTLPPLPPKWSAEKADAARSGIWKQHEEIEIKCTTTICDADLHCFKLTKKLTKQLVPGACRDCGVPLVSLARTAERDLSDIDSTFAAMQLECIRHYFWHVPFGERALNYALRAGRDQLMERVEPRIRSGIGRAEHPREGRQTPVAPDKATALDYAMHAVAACCRKCAEYWHGIPTGRPLTDDEVTYLETLAKRYLEVRLPDLPAGPTKVPRRRIGDNVHLLAPASRTNRADQIHRGQAS
;
A
#
# COMPACT_ATOMS: atom_id res chain seq x y z
N MET A 1 -13.84 -15.31 -26.48
CA MET A 1 -13.66 -13.90 -26.87
C MET A 1 -14.91 -13.13 -26.48
N ARG A 2 -14.91 -12.48 -25.32
CA ARG A 2 -15.95 -11.47 -25.00
C ARG A 2 -15.29 -10.12 -25.23
N GLU A 3 -15.76 -9.38 -26.23
CA GLU A 3 -15.44 -7.97 -26.38
C GLU A 3 -15.86 -7.25 -25.09
N PHE A 4 -14.87 -6.81 -24.33
CA PHE A 4 -15.09 -5.94 -23.19
C PHE A 4 -15.48 -4.58 -23.75
N GLU A 5 -16.78 -4.28 -23.81
CA GLU A 5 -17.28 -2.96 -24.18
C GLU A 5 -16.65 -1.92 -23.24
N ARG A 6 -15.62 -1.22 -23.73
CA ARG A 6 -15.02 -0.07 -23.06
C ARG A 6 -16.11 0.98 -22.89
N SER A 7 -16.67 1.05 -21.69
CA SER A 7 -17.62 2.09 -21.31
C SER A 7 -17.01 3.46 -21.68
N LYS A 8 -17.70 4.23 -22.54
CA LYS A 8 -17.33 5.56 -23.04
C LYS A 8 -17.15 6.64 -21.94
N LEU A 9 -17.16 6.25 -20.68
CA LEU A 9 -17.12 7.13 -19.51
C LEU A 9 -15.72 7.37 -18.95
N ASN A 10 -14.66 6.74 -19.47
CA ASN A 10 -13.32 6.96 -18.92
C ASN A 10 -12.17 6.97 -19.92
N ASP A 11 -12.22 7.92 -20.83
CA ASP A 11 -11.22 8.21 -21.87
C ASP A 11 -9.88 8.74 -21.32
N ARG A 12 -9.72 8.84 -20.00
CA ARG A 12 -8.60 9.56 -19.38
C ARG A 12 -7.28 8.79 -19.41
N TYR A 13 -7.32 7.46 -19.38
CA TYR A 13 -6.12 6.60 -19.32
C TYR A 13 -6.10 5.52 -20.41
N TRP A 14 -7.14 5.45 -21.25
CA TRP A 14 -7.39 4.27 -22.10
C TRP A 14 -7.66 4.60 -23.56
N THR A 15 -7.44 5.86 -23.98
CA THR A 15 -7.34 6.20 -25.40
C THR A 15 -5.99 5.74 -25.91
N GLU A 16 -6.01 4.75 -26.80
CA GLU A 16 -4.85 4.32 -27.57
C GLU A 16 -4.31 5.53 -28.35
N VAL A 17 -3.06 5.91 -28.09
CA VAL A 17 -2.29 6.70 -29.05
C VAL A 17 -1.60 5.68 -29.93
N ASP A 18 -1.97 5.65 -31.21
CA ASP A 18 -1.35 4.80 -32.21
C ASP A 18 0.12 5.17 -32.36
N HIS A 19 0.98 4.28 -31.93
CA HIS A 19 2.43 4.36 -32.09
C HIS A 19 2.83 3.16 -32.94
N GLY A 20 2.96 3.39 -34.25
CA GLY A 20 3.45 2.38 -35.18
C GLY A 20 4.67 1.65 -34.61
N ASP A 21 4.58 0.32 -34.56
CA ASP A 21 5.59 -0.72 -34.35
C ASP A 21 6.86 -0.43 -33.51
N GLU A 22 6.80 0.50 -32.55
CA GLU A 22 7.88 0.78 -31.59
C GLU A 22 7.40 0.68 -30.14
N THR A 23 6.24 0.06 -29.89
CA THR A 23 6.05 -0.65 -28.62
C THR A 23 7.06 -1.77 -28.64
N LEU A 24 8.25 -1.56 -28.04
CA LEU A 24 9.16 -2.64 -27.74
C LEU A 24 8.28 -3.76 -27.16
N PRO A 25 8.17 -4.93 -27.83
CA PRO A 25 7.62 -6.06 -27.14
C PRO A 25 8.55 -6.20 -25.95
N LEU A 26 8.05 -5.93 -24.73
CA LEU A 26 8.71 -6.48 -23.56
C LEU A 26 8.89 -7.94 -23.97
N PRO A 27 10.14 -8.42 -24.11
CA PRO A 27 10.31 -9.77 -24.56
C PRO A 27 9.45 -10.63 -23.65
N ALA A 28 8.89 -11.72 -24.16
CA ALA A 28 8.42 -12.79 -23.31
C ALA A 28 9.66 -13.34 -22.58
N VAL A 29 10.23 -12.54 -21.69
CA VAL A 29 11.24 -12.90 -20.74
C VAL A 29 10.45 -13.74 -19.79
N THR A 30 10.72 -15.03 -19.82
CA THR A 30 10.47 -15.88 -18.67
C THR A 30 11.22 -15.24 -17.52
N LEU A 31 10.53 -14.37 -16.78
CA LEU A 31 11.08 -13.72 -15.61
C LEU A 31 11.53 -14.85 -14.67
N PRO A 32 12.69 -14.71 -14.02
CA PRO A 32 13.15 -15.74 -13.11
C PRO A 32 12.02 -16.01 -12.10
N PRO A 33 11.75 -17.29 -11.77
CA PRO A 33 10.74 -17.60 -10.78
C PRO A 33 11.05 -16.75 -9.56
N LEU A 34 10.03 -16.04 -9.06
CA LEU A 34 10.14 -15.39 -7.76
C LEU A 34 10.71 -16.45 -6.81
N PRO A 35 11.67 -16.09 -5.94
CA PRO A 35 12.26 -17.07 -5.06
C PRO A 35 11.12 -17.82 -4.35
N PRO A 36 11.27 -19.14 -4.11
CA PRO A 36 10.17 -20.02 -3.68
C PRO A 36 9.48 -19.55 -2.39
N LYS A 37 10.17 -18.66 -1.67
CA LYS A 37 9.64 -17.62 -0.80
C LYS A 37 10.21 -16.31 -1.38
N TRP A 38 9.40 -15.30 -1.70
CA TRP A 38 9.94 -13.94 -1.53
C TRP A 38 10.38 -13.90 -0.09
N SER A 39 11.69 -14.00 0.14
CA SER A 39 12.15 -14.28 1.49
C SER A 39 11.70 -13.12 2.33
N ALA A 40 11.09 -13.47 3.46
CA ALA A 40 10.95 -12.55 4.56
C ALA A 40 12.29 -11.83 4.79
N GLU A 41 13.47 -12.42 4.52
CA GLU A 41 14.77 -11.73 4.54
C GLU A 41 14.99 -10.59 3.52
N LYS A 42 14.18 -10.42 2.46
CA LYS A 42 14.16 -9.19 1.63
C LYS A 42 13.08 -8.19 2.07
N ALA A 43 12.01 -8.67 2.70
CA ALA A 43 11.01 -7.88 3.43
C ALA A 43 11.55 -7.28 4.74
N ASP A 44 12.37 -8.09 5.40
CA ASP A 44 13.08 -7.99 6.66
C ASP A 44 14.58 -7.80 6.39
N ALA A 45 14.95 -7.53 5.12
CA ALA A 45 16.32 -7.13 4.78
C ALA A 45 16.68 -5.97 5.70
N ALA A 46 17.88 -6.04 6.28
CA ALA A 46 18.41 -4.95 7.09
C ALA A 46 18.13 -3.65 6.36
N ARG A 47 17.39 -2.74 7.02
CA ARG A 47 16.87 -1.50 6.41
C ARG A 47 18.01 -0.85 5.62
N SER A 48 18.04 -1.01 4.31
CA SER A 48 19.14 -0.54 3.48
C SER A 48 18.56 0.16 2.26
N GLY A 49 19.24 1.22 1.83
CA GLY A 49 18.68 2.18 0.89
C GLY A 49 17.69 3.16 1.53
N ILE A 50 16.71 3.59 0.75
CA ILE A 50 15.77 4.68 1.04
C ILE A 50 14.94 4.44 2.30
N TRP A 51 14.61 3.18 2.60
CA TRP A 51 13.65 2.83 3.66
C TRP A 51 14.24 2.68 5.06
N LYS A 52 15.50 3.10 5.26
CA LYS A 52 16.18 3.11 6.57
C LYS A 52 15.39 3.79 7.68
N GLN A 53 14.72 4.89 7.33
CA GLN A 53 13.95 5.73 8.25
C GLN A 53 12.48 5.80 7.83
N HIS A 54 11.83 4.66 7.58
CA HIS A 54 10.43 4.61 7.13
C HIS A 54 9.43 5.41 8.01
N GLU A 55 9.72 5.59 9.30
CA GLU A 55 8.92 6.40 10.23
C GLU A 55 8.97 7.91 9.91
N GLU A 56 10.02 8.35 9.22
CA GLU A 56 10.27 9.75 8.86
C GLU A 56 9.84 10.07 7.41
N ILE A 57 9.44 9.06 6.63
CA ILE A 57 9.11 9.23 5.21
C ILE A 57 7.60 9.38 5.03
N GLU A 58 7.18 10.59 4.66
CA GLU A 58 5.79 10.85 4.27
C GLU A 58 5.53 10.36 2.83
N ILE A 59 5.07 9.11 2.69
CA ILE A 59 4.69 8.56 1.38
C ILE A 59 3.26 8.95 1.01
N LYS A 60 3.11 9.57 -0.17
CA LYS A 60 1.84 9.93 -0.81
C LYS A 60 1.58 9.07 -2.03
N CYS A 61 0.31 8.97 -2.44
CA CYS A 61 -0.06 8.29 -3.69
C CYS A 61 0.60 8.87 -4.96
N THR A 62 1.21 10.05 -4.85
CA THR A 62 1.87 10.76 -5.94
C THR A 62 3.37 10.88 -5.74
N THR A 63 3.93 10.29 -4.67
CA THR A 63 5.37 10.33 -4.41
C THR A 63 6.13 9.58 -5.49
N THR A 64 7.29 10.12 -5.84
CA THR A 64 8.25 9.64 -6.83
C THR A 64 9.65 9.82 -6.23
N ILE A 65 10.53 8.87 -6.52
CA ILE A 65 11.96 8.92 -6.22
C ILE A 65 12.66 8.27 -7.42
N CYS A 66 12.59 8.94 -8.58
CA CYS A 66 12.99 8.36 -9.87
C CYS A 66 14.45 7.90 -9.91
N ASP A 67 15.37 8.59 -9.21
CA ASP A 67 16.79 8.22 -9.12
C ASP A 67 17.01 6.86 -8.44
N ALA A 68 16.01 6.39 -7.71
CA ALA A 68 15.98 5.11 -7.04
C ALA A 68 15.05 4.09 -7.73
N ASP A 69 14.66 4.38 -8.97
CA ASP A 69 13.74 3.58 -9.77
C ASP A 69 12.35 3.40 -9.14
N LEU A 70 11.90 4.40 -8.37
CA LEU A 70 10.58 4.45 -7.77
C LEU A 70 9.75 5.58 -8.39
N HIS A 71 8.68 5.20 -9.07
CA HIS A 71 7.93 6.09 -9.96
C HIS A 71 6.49 6.29 -9.48
N CYS A 72 5.70 7.04 -10.25
CA CYS A 72 4.26 7.14 -10.02
C CYS A 72 3.52 7.24 -11.35
N PHE A 73 2.55 6.34 -11.56
CA PHE A 73 1.84 6.22 -12.85
C PHE A 73 0.46 6.89 -12.83
N LYS A 74 0.06 7.46 -11.69
CA LYS A 74 -1.19 8.20 -11.56
C LYS A 74 -1.09 9.57 -12.24
N LEU A 75 -1.52 9.68 -13.48
CA LEU A 75 -1.45 10.94 -14.26
C LEU A 75 -2.59 11.93 -13.94
N THR A 76 -2.30 13.24 -13.98
CA THR A 76 -3.36 14.28 -13.95
C THR A 76 -3.99 14.44 -15.34
N LYS A 77 -5.15 15.09 -15.45
CA LYS A 77 -5.76 15.38 -16.78
C LYS A 77 -4.84 16.16 -17.72
N LYS A 78 -3.92 16.95 -17.18
CA LYS A 78 -2.91 17.68 -17.97
C LYS A 78 -1.84 16.71 -18.47
N LEU A 79 -1.34 15.85 -17.58
CA LEU A 79 -0.30 14.87 -17.91
C LEU A 79 -0.80 13.79 -18.87
N THR A 80 -2.06 13.38 -18.82
CA THR A 80 -2.62 12.40 -19.79
C THR A 80 -2.67 12.93 -21.23
N LYS A 81 -2.51 14.24 -21.44
CA LYS A 81 -2.38 14.84 -22.77
C LYS A 81 -0.94 14.88 -23.27
N GLN A 82 0.02 14.61 -22.39
CA GLN A 82 1.47 14.79 -22.64
C GLN A 82 2.23 13.48 -22.52
N LEU A 83 1.73 12.56 -21.70
CA LEU A 83 2.37 11.31 -21.34
C LEU A 83 1.41 10.15 -21.62
N VAL A 84 2.01 9.01 -21.97
CA VAL A 84 1.27 7.77 -22.20
C VAL A 84 0.87 7.12 -20.87
N PRO A 85 -0.26 6.39 -20.83
CA PRO A 85 -0.62 5.56 -19.69
C PRO A 85 0.52 4.62 -19.31
N GLY A 86 0.95 4.65 -18.05
CA GLY A 86 2.08 3.87 -17.55
C GLY A 86 3.44 4.57 -17.64
N ALA A 87 3.48 5.80 -18.14
CA ALA A 87 4.60 6.71 -17.93
C ALA A 87 4.64 7.25 -16.49
N CYS A 88 5.85 7.42 -15.97
CA CYS A 88 6.05 8.11 -14.71
C CYS A 88 5.61 9.58 -14.84
N ARG A 89 4.86 10.08 -13.87
CA ARG A 89 4.38 11.48 -13.87
C ARG A 89 5.48 12.53 -13.86
N ASP A 90 6.69 12.19 -13.41
CA ASP A 90 7.77 13.14 -13.19
C ASP A 90 8.87 13.02 -14.26
N CYS A 91 9.44 11.83 -14.45
CA CYS A 91 10.46 11.63 -15.49
C CYS A 91 9.89 11.33 -16.88
N GLY A 92 8.58 11.04 -17.00
CA GLY A 92 7.91 10.77 -18.27
C GLY A 92 8.22 9.43 -18.92
N VAL A 93 9.14 8.62 -18.34
CA VAL A 93 9.54 7.33 -18.92
C VAL A 93 8.38 6.33 -18.84
N PRO A 94 7.98 5.69 -19.95
CA PRO A 94 6.99 4.61 -19.97
C PRO A 94 7.60 3.32 -19.43
N LEU A 95 7.17 2.90 -18.24
CA LEU A 95 7.77 1.76 -17.53
C LEU A 95 6.81 0.60 -17.31
N VAL A 96 5.50 0.85 -17.35
CA VAL A 96 4.48 -0.19 -17.12
C VAL A 96 3.43 -0.15 -18.23
N SER A 97 2.95 -1.32 -18.65
CA SER A 97 1.78 -1.40 -19.52
C SER A 97 0.52 -1.44 -18.66
N LEU A 98 -0.14 -0.29 -18.49
CA LEU A 98 -1.43 -0.25 -17.79
C LEU A 98 -2.51 -1.00 -18.57
N ALA A 99 -2.39 -1.10 -19.91
CA ALA A 99 -3.34 -1.83 -20.74
C ALA A 99 -3.38 -3.32 -20.35
N ARG A 100 -2.19 -3.92 -20.19
CA ARG A 100 -2.03 -5.31 -19.76
C ARG A 100 -2.62 -5.54 -18.36
N THR A 101 -2.35 -4.66 -17.39
CA THR A 101 -2.90 -4.82 -16.03
C THR A 101 -4.42 -4.59 -15.98
N ALA A 102 -4.98 -3.81 -16.91
CA ALA A 102 -6.42 -3.59 -17.02
C ALA A 102 -7.19 -4.76 -17.65
N GLU A 103 -6.53 -5.72 -18.27
CA GLU A 103 -7.16 -6.99 -18.68
C GLU A 103 -7.60 -7.81 -17.46
N ARG A 104 -6.96 -7.57 -16.29
CA ARG A 104 -7.24 -8.26 -15.02
C ARG A 104 -7.13 -9.78 -15.15
N ASP A 105 -6.17 -10.24 -15.94
CA ASP A 105 -5.88 -11.67 -16.08
C ASP A 105 -5.23 -12.21 -14.80
N LEU A 106 -5.91 -13.14 -14.15
CA LEU A 106 -5.43 -13.80 -12.93
C LEU A 106 -4.21 -14.70 -13.20
N SER A 107 -3.99 -15.14 -14.44
CA SER A 107 -2.78 -15.89 -14.81
C SER A 107 -1.53 -15.00 -14.84
N ASP A 108 -1.70 -13.67 -14.94
CA ASP A 108 -0.65 -12.68 -15.09
C ASP A 108 -0.43 -11.79 -13.85
N ILE A 109 -0.89 -12.26 -12.68
CA ILE A 109 -0.80 -11.52 -11.41
C ILE A 109 0.65 -11.20 -11.04
N ASP A 110 1.58 -12.12 -11.32
CA ASP A 110 2.99 -11.93 -10.96
C ASP A 110 3.62 -10.77 -11.73
N SER A 111 3.32 -10.66 -13.03
CA SER A 111 3.73 -9.51 -13.85
C SER A 111 3.08 -8.22 -13.36
N THR A 112 1.81 -8.29 -12.98
CA THR A 112 1.09 -7.14 -12.40
C THR A 112 1.76 -6.68 -11.11
N PHE A 113 2.12 -7.58 -10.20
CA PHE A 113 2.82 -7.23 -8.96
C PHE A 113 4.22 -6.66 -9.21
N ALA A 114 4.96 -7.19 -10.18
CA ALA A 114 6.25 -6.64 -10.58
C ALA A 114 6.11 -5.19 -11.07
N ALA A 115 5.13 -4.93 -11.96
CA ALA A 115 4.83 -3.59 -12.45
C ALA A 115 4.40 -2.64 -11.31
N MET A 116 3.53 -3.10 -10.41
CA MET A 116 3.05 -2.29 -9.29
C MET A 116 4.17 -1.88 -8.33
N GLN A 117 5.18 -2.72 -8.13
CA GLN A 117 6.32 -2.42 -7.27
C GLN A 117 7.29 -1.38 -7.84
N LEU A 118 7.14 -0.98 -9.11
CA LEU A 118 7.82 0.22 -9.64
C LEU A 118 7.17 1.51 -9.16
N GLU A 119 5.95 1.47 -8.60
CA GLU A 119 5.30 2.64 -8.05
C GLU A 119 5.67 2.84 -6.57
N CYS A 120 6.25 4.01 -6.24
CA CYS A 120 6.87 4.31 -4.95
C CYS A 120 6.01 3.93 -3.74
N ILE A 121 4.74 4.33 -3.72
CA ILE A 121 3.83 4.00 -2.62
C ILE A 121 3.51 2.51 -2.53
N ARG A 122 3.40 1.79 -3.66
CA ARG A 122 3.11 0.35 -3.63
C ARG A 122 4.35 -0.40 -3.20
N HIS A 123 5.50 -0.05 -3.74
CA HIS A 123 6.79 -0.52 -3.26
C HIS A 123 6.91 -0.33 -1.74
N TYR A 124 6.60 0.87 -1.24
CA TYR A 124 6.59 1.15 0.20
C TYR A 124 5.71 0.15 0.95
N PHE A 125 4.45 -0.04 0.57
CA PHE A 125 3.56 -0.98 1.25
C PHE A 125 3.98 -2.44 1.13
N TRP A 126 4.70 -2.81 0.06
CA TRP A 126 5.30 -4.13 -0.10
C TRP A 126 6.51 -4.39 0.80
N HIS A 127 7.19 -3.34 1.30
CA HIS A 127 8.44 -3.49 2.06
C HIS A 127 8.40 -2.96 3.49
N VAL A 128 7.49 -2.04 3.80
CA VAL A 128 7.36 -1.51 5.16
C VAL A 128 6.96 -2.63 6.13
N PRO A 129 7.59 -2.75 7.31
CA PRO A 129 7.18 -3.72 8.31
C PRO A 129 5.75 -3.45 8.79
N PHE A 130 5.05 -4.51 9.18
CA PHE A 130 3.77 -4.34 9.85
C PHE A 130 3.99 -3.76 11.25
N GLY A 131 3.21 -2.73 11.59
CA GLY A 131 3.14 -2.25 12.97
C GLY A 131 2.52 -3.29 13.90
N GLU A 132 2.74 -3.12 15.21
CA GLU A 132 2.23 -4.01 16.27
C GLU A 132 0.72 -4.26 16.13
N ARG A 133 -0.06 -3.22 15.83
CA ARG A 133 -1.51 -3.33 15.64
C ARG A 133 -1.89 -4.22 14.46
N ALA A 134 -1.18 -4.12 13.33
CA ALA A 134 -1.45 -4.91 12.14
C ALA A 134 -1.13 -6.40 12.38
N LEU A 135 0.00 -6.68 13.02
CA LEU A 135 0.39 -8.04 13.41
C LEU A 135 -0.61 -8.64 14.40
N ASN A 136 -0.98 -7.91 15.46
CA ASN A 136 -1.96 -8.36 16.43
C ASN A 136 -3.35 -8.56 15.82
N TYR A 137 -3.73 -7.74 14.85
CA TYR A 137 -4.97 -7.90 14.09
C TYR A 137 -4.98 -9.20 13.29
N ALA A 138 -3.88 -9.51 12.59
CA ALA A 138 -3.71 -10.74 11.83
C ALA A 138 -3.68 -11.96 12.76
N LEU A 139 -2.86 -11.94 13.81
CA LEU A 139 -2.75 -13.03 14.78
C LEU A 139 -4.08 -13.36 15.46
N ARG A 140 -4.86 -12.35 15.86
CA ARG A 140 -6.18 -12.56 16.47
C ARG A 140 -7.21 -13.17 15.52
N ALA A 141 -7.03 -12.99 14.21
CA ALA A 141 -7.89 -13.60 13.20
C ALA A 141 -7.44 -15.04 12.89
N GLY A 142 -6.13 -15.26 12.79
CA GLY A 142 -5.60 -16.40 12.05
C GLY A 142 -5.71 -16.19 10.55
N ARG A 143 -5.06 -17.05 9.78
CA ARG A 143 -5.03 -16.99 8.31
C ARG A 143 -6.42 -17.11 7.72
N ASP A 144 -7.19 -18.11 8.13
CA ASP A 144 -8.47 -18.46 7.48
C ASP A 144 -9.44 -17.28 7.59
N GLN A 145 -9.64 -16.78 8.81
CA GLN A 145 -10.51 -15.64 9.05
C GLN A 145 -9.95 -14.33 8.47
N LEU A 146 -8.63 -14.15 8.41
CA LEU A 146 -8.04 -12.97 7.78
C LEU A 146 -8.36 -12.93 6.28
N MET A 147 -8.28 -14.07 5.59
CA MET A 147 -8.61 -14.19 4.17
C MET A 147 -10.10 -13.95 3.92
N GLU A 148 -10.99 -14.46 4.76
CA GLU A 148 -12.44 -14.20 4.69
C GLU A 148 -12.79 -12.71 4.85
N ARG A 149 -11.96 -11.94 5.56
CA ARG A 149 -12.19 -10.50 5.76
C ARG A 149 -11.81 -9.64 4.55
N VAL A 150 -11.16 -10.20 3.53
CA VAL A 150 -10.68 -9.44 2.36
C VAL A 150 -11.86 -8.98 1.49
N GLU A 151 -12.77 -9.86 1.10
CA GLU A 151 -13.94 -9.49 0.27
C GLU A 151 -14.82 -8.43 0.95
N PRO A 152 -15.26 -8.58 2.23
CA PRO A 152 -16.03 -7.55 2.91
C PRO A 152 -15.26 -6.22 3.00
N ARG A 153 -13.93 -6.26 3.12
CA ARG A 153 -13.10 -5.06 3.13
C ARG A 153 -13.14 -4.33 1.79
N ILE A 154 -13.05 -5.04 0.68
CA ILE A 154 -13.13 -4.45 -0.67
C ILE A 154 -14.52 -3.87 -0.91
N ARG A 155 -15.59 -4.62 -0.62
CA ARG A 155 -16.96 -4.15 -0.82
C ARG A 155 -17.28 -2.92 0.02
N SER A 156 -16.89 -2.92 1.30
CA SER A 156 -17.10 -1.77 2.19
C SER A 156 -16.17 -0.59 1.88
N GLY A 157 -14.96 -0.86 1.38
CA GLY A 157 -13.94 0.15 1.11
C GLY A 157 -14.07 0.85 -0.23
N ILE A 158 -14.33 0.12 -1.32
CA ILE A 158 -14.39 0.69 -2.68
C ILE A 158 -15.52 0.12 -3.54
N GLY A 159 -16.41 -0.69 -2.96
CA GLY A 159 -17.49 -1.37 -3.69
C GLY A 159 -18.63 -0.45 -4.13
N ARG A 160 -18.86 0.67 -3.46
CA ARG A 160 -19.93 1.63 -3.79
C ARG A 160 -19.52 2.58 -4.92
N ALA A 161 -20.50 3.07 -5.67
CA ALA A 161 -20.30 4.03 -6.78
C ALA A 161 -19.66 5.35 -6.32
N GLU A 162 -20.09 5.85 -5.15
CA GLU A 162 -19.52 7.03 -4.50
C GLU A 162 -18.81 6.63 -3.22
N HIS A 163 -17.52 6.98 -3.11
CA HIS A 163 -16.72 6.71 -1.92
C HIS A 163 -16.34 8.02 -1.19
N PRO A 164 -16.68 8.20 0.10
CA PRO A 164 -16.44 9.47 0.81
C PRO A 164 -14.98 9.93 0.89
N ARG A 165 -14.01 9.02 0.72
CA ARG A 165 -12.56 9.34 0.69
C ARG A 165 -11.93 9.09 -0.69
N GLU A 166 -12.68 9.30 -1.76
CA GLU A 166 -12.21 9.06 -3.11
C GLU A 166 -10.95 9.88 -3.47
N GLY A 167 -9.85 9.19 -3.74
CA GLY A 167 -8.59 9.81 -4.15
C GLY A 167 -7.80 10.49 -3.03
N ARG A 168 -8.26 10.42 -1.78
CA ARG A 168 -7.46 10.76 -0.60
C ARG A 168 -6.83 9.48 -0.08
N GLN A 169 -5.53 9.51 0.18
CA GLN A 169 -4.86 8.42 0.87
C GLN A 169 -5.53 8.22 2.23
N THR A 170 -5.99 7.00 2.51
CA THR A 170 -6.32 6.62 3.89
C THR A 170 -5.01 6.64 4.67
N PRO A 171 -4.81 7.55 5.66
CA PRO A 171 -3.57 7.61 6.41
C PRO A 171 -3.40 6.30 7.16
N VAL A 172 -2.34 5.57 6.83
CA VAL A 172 -1.94 4.34 7.50
C VAL A 172 -0.73 4.70 8.34
N ALA A 173 -1.01 5.43 9.42
CA ALA A 173 -0.04 5.53 10.50
C ALA A 173 0.19 4.09 11.04
N PRO A 174 1.44 3.63 11.19
CA PRO A 174 1.73 2.25 11.56
C PRO A 174 1.03 1.77 12.84
N ASP A 175 0.71 2.70 13.75
CA ASP A 175 -0.01 2.49 15.01
C ASP A 175 -1.52 2.25 14.83
N LYS A 176 -2.10 2.61 13.68
CA LYS A 176 -3.55 2.56 13.41
C LYS A 176 -3.94 1.57 12.32
N ALA A 177 -3.00 1.24 11.44
CA ALA A 177 -3.21 0.36 10.30
C ALA A 177 -3.45 -1.10 10.73
N THR A 178 -4.32 -1.79 10.01
CA THR A 178 -4.51 -3.25 10.05
C THR A 178 -3.79 -3.91 8.88
N ALA A 179 -3.54 -5.22 8.93
CA ALA A 179 -2.92 -5.94 7.81
C ALA A 179 -3.67 -5.75 6.48
N LEU A 180 -5.00 -5.64 6.53
CA LEU A 180 -5.82 -5.37 5.34
C LEU A 180 -5.56 -3.98 4.75
N ASP A 181 -5.26 -2.96 5.56
CA ASP A 181 -4.98 -1.62 5.04
C ASP A 181 -3.70 -1.58 4.20
N TYR A 182 -2.67 -2.30 4.64
CA TYR A 182 -1.44 -2.46 3.87
C TYR A 182 -1.72 -3.21 2.56
N ALA A 183 -2.48 -4.31 2.61
CA ALA A 183 -2.85 -5.08 1.42
C ALA A 183 -3.57 -4.21 0.39
N MET A 184 -4.59 -3.44 0.82
CA MET A 184 -5.35 -2.56 -0.07
C MET A 184 -4.46 -1.52 -0.76
N HIS A 185 -3.49 -0.91 -0.06
CA HIS A 185 -2.58 0.03 -0.69
C HIS A 185 -1.60 -0.65 -1.64
N ALA A 186 -1.03 -1.79 -1.23
CA ALA A 186 -0.06 -2.55 -2.00
C ALA A 186 -0.64 -3.00 -3.36
N VAL A 187 -1.92 -3.38 -3.41
CA VAL A 187 -2.60 -3.86 -4.62
C VAL A 187 -3.51 -2.82 -5.27
N ALA A 188 -3.35 -1.53 -4.93
CA ALA A 188 -4.12 -0.42 -5.50
C ALA A 188 -5.66 -0.54 -5.33
N ALA A 189 -6.12 -1.30 -4.34
CA ALA A 189 -7.53 -1.44 -3.94
C ALA A 189 -7.93 -0.47 -2.80
N CYS A 190 -7.09 0.51 -2.45
CA CYS A 190 -7.33 1.44 -1.35
C CYS A 190 -8.34 2.56 -1.68
N CYS A 191 -8.53 2.89 -2.96
CA CYS A 191 -9.56 3.82 -3.42
C CYS A 191 -9.92 3.59 -4.90
N ARG A 192 -11.08 4.11 -5.33
CA ARG A 192 -11.57 4.00 -6.72
C ARG A 192 -10.55 4.49 -7.75
N LYS A 193 -9.90 5.63 -7.51
CA LYS A 193 -8.89 6.18 -8.43
C LYS A 193 -7.67 5.28 -8.58
N CYS A 194 -7.30 4.51 -7.56
CA CYS A 194 -6.17 3.58 -7.66
C CYS A 194 -6.57 2.34 -8.48
N ALA A 195 -7.76 1.79 -8.22
CA ALA A 195 -8.30 0.69 -9.01
C ALA A 195 -8.55 1.08 -10.48
N GLU A 196 -8.90 2.34 -10.72
CA GLU A 196 -9.13 2.89 -12.06
C GLU A 196 -7.90 2.83 -12.95
N TYR A 197 -6.77 3.43 -12.56
CA TYR A 197 -5.61 3.49 -13.47
C TYR A 197 -4.78 2.20 -13.46
N TRP A 198 -4.75 1.44 -12.37
CA TRP A 198 -4.03 0.15 -12.34
C TRP A 198 -4.81 -0.97 -13.00
N HIS A 199 -6.10 -1.08 -12.67
CA HIS A 199 -6.89 -2.27 -13.01
C HIS A 199 -7.97 -1.97 -14.06
N GLY A 200 -8.04 -0.75 -14.58
CA GLY A 200 -9.07 -0.36 -15.56
C GLY A 200 -10.49 -0.32 -15.01
N ILE A 201 -10.67 -0.35 -13.68
CA ILE A 201 -11.98 -0.42 -13.04
C ILE A 201 -12.59 0.99 -12.95
N PRO A 202 -13.63 1.34 -13.75
CA PRO A 202 -14.09 2.71 -13.90
C PRO A 202 -14.76 3.25 -12.62
N THR A 203 -14.54 4.52 -12.29
CA THR A 203 -15.27 5.17 -11.17
C THR A 203 -16.74 5.44 -11.51
N GLY A 204 -17.55 5.82 -10.52
CA GLY A 204 -18.94 6.23 -10.73
C GLY A 204 -19.95 5.09 -10.90
N ARG A 205 -19.52 3.83 -10.75
CA ARG A 205 -20.42 2.68 -10.61
C ARG A 205 -19.96 1.71 -9.52
N PRO A 206 -20.86 0.88 -8.97
CA PRO A 206 -20.47 -0.19 -8.06
C PRO A 206 -19.48 -1.17 -8.73
N LEU A 207 -18.66 -1.85 -7.91
CA LEU A 207 -17.87 -2.98 -8.40
C LEU A 207 -18.79 -4.12 -8.84
N THR A 208 -18.41 -4.82 -9.91
CA THR A 208 -18.99 -6.12 -10.24
C THR A 208 -18.39 -7.21 -9.35
N ASP A 209 -19.05 -8.37 -9.26
CA ASP A 209 -18.50 -9.48 -8.47
C ASP A 209 -17.18 -10.02 -9.03
N ASP A 210 -16.99 -10.00 -10.35
CA ASP A 210 -15.71 -10.35 -10.99
C ASP A 210 -14.60 -9.38 -10.60
N GLU A 211 -14.89 -8.07 -10.53
CA GLU A 211 -13.92 -7.07 -10.09
C GLU A 211 -13.58 -7.20 -8.61
N VAL A 212 -14.57 -7.53 -7.76
CA VAL A 212 -14.34 -7.83 -6.35
C VAL A 212 -13.45 -9.06 -6.21
N THR A 213 -13.78 -10.14 -6.91
CA THR A 213 -13.02 -11.42 -6.89
C THR A 213 -11.59 -11.22 -7.35
N TYR A 214 -11.37 -10.43 -8.40
CA TYR A 214 -10.04 -10.10 -8.90
C TYR A 214 -9.21 -9.37 -7.82
N LEU A 215 -9.74 -8.28 -7.26
CA LEU A 215 -9.03 -7.50 -6.25
C LEU A 215 -8.81 -8.28 -4.95
N GLU A 216 -9.76 -9.15 -4.59
CA GLU A 216 -9.65 -10.06 -3.46
C GLU A 216 -8.49 -11.03 -3.66
N THR A 217 -8.37 -11.62 -4.84
CA THR A 217 -7.30 -12.56 -5.17
C THR A 217 -5.93 -11.90 -5.04
N LEU A 218 -5.78 -10.67 -5.54
CA LEU A 218 -4.53 -9.91 -5.38
C LEU A 218 -4.21 -9.65 -3.90
N ALA A 219 -5.19 -9.19 -3.12
CA ALA A 219 -4.98 -8.86 -1.72
C ALA A 219 -4.69 -10.10 -0.86
N LYS A 220 -5.34 -11.24 -1.11
CA LYS A 220 -5.03 -12.51 -0.45
C LYS A 220 -3.61 -12.96 -0.76
N ARG A 221 -3.21 -12.93 -2.04
CA ARG A 221 -1.84 -13.29 -2.45
C ARG A 221 -0.78 -12.42 -1.79
N TYR A 222 -1.02 -11.10 -1.69
CA TYR A 222 -0.17 -10.20 -0.91
C TYR A 222 -0.05 -10.64 0.56
N LEU A 223 -1.16 -10.94 1.22
CA LEU A 223 -1.17 -11.33 2.64
C LEU A 223 -0.47 -12.67 2.87
N GLU A 224 -0.65 -13.65 1.99
CA GLU A 224 0.04 -14.95 2.05
C GLU A 224 1.56 -14.78 1.98
N VAL A 225 2.04 -13.93 1.06
CA VAL A 225 3.46 -13.63 0.91
C VAL A 225 4.00 -12.85 2.11
N ARG A 226 3.23 -11.90 2.64
CA ARG A 226 3.65 -11.00 3.71
C ARG A 226 3.49 -11.56 5.12
N LEU A 227 2.68 -12.60 5.29
CA LEU A 227 2.40 -13.26 6.58
C LEU A 227 2.53 -14.79 6.44
N PRO A 228 3.68 -15.32 5.98
CA PRO A 228 3.83 -16.74 5.65
C PRO A 228 3.69 -17.64 6.89
N ASP A 229 4.08 -17.12 8.06
CA ASP A 229 4.12 -17.85 9.33
C ASP A 229 2.86 -17.58 10.19
N LEU A 230 1.83 -16.92 9.63
CA LEU A 230 0.57 -16.70 10.33
C LEU A 230 -0.17 -18.03 10.55
N PRO A 231 -0.52 -18.41 11.81
CA PRO A 231 -1.25 -19.63 12.09
C PRO A 231 -2.61 -19.69 11.37
N ALA A 232 -3.08 -20.88 11.04
CA ALA A 232 -4.39 -21.06 10.38
C ALA A 232 -5.53 -20.46 11.22
N GLY A 233 -5.59 -20.85 12.50
CA GLY A 233 -6.58 -20.38 13.45
C GLY A 233 -6.16 -19.14 14.27
N PRO A 234 -7.12 -18.54 14.99
CA PRO A 234 -6.88 -17.36 15.81
C PRO A 234 -5.94 -17.64 16.98
N THR A 235 -4.99 -16.73 17.20
CA THR A 235 -4.07 -16.72 18.33
C THR A 235 -4.55 -15.74 19.40
N LYS A 236 -4.55 -16.16 20.66
CA LYS A 236 -4.90 -15.28 21.79
C LYS A 236 -3.78 -14.28 22.03
N VAL A 237 -3.95 -13.08 21.48
CA VAL A 237 -3.07 -11.94 21.76
C VAL A 237 -3.66 -11.10 22.91
N PRO A 238 -2.98 -10.95 24.05
CA PRO A 238 -3.44 -10.14 25.17
C PRO A 238 -3.86 -8.74 24.72
N ARG A 239 -4.93 -8.20 25.32
CA ARG A 239 -5.26 -6.79 25.13
C ARG A 239 -4.24 -5.96 25.89
N ARG A 240 -3.48 -5.13 25.19
CA ARG A 240 -2.61 -4.13 25.82
C ARG A 240 -3.49 -3.22 26.67
N ARG A 241 -3.26 -3.13 27.98
CA ARG A 241 -3.93 -2.15 28.83
C ARG A 241 -3.39 -0.79 28.41
N ILE A 242 -4.29 0.14 28.10
CA ILE A 242 -3.92 1.55 27.90
C ILE A 242 -3.53 2.05 29.29
N GLY A 243 -2.24 1.95 29.64
CA GLY A 243 -1.74 2.29 30.98
C GLY A 243 -0.34 1.79 31.33
N ASP A 244 0.19 0.77 30.66
CA ASP A 244 1.46 0.15 31.12
C ASP A 244 2.73 0.96 30.77
N ASN A 245 2.57 2.15 30.16
CA ASN A 245 3.65 3.14 29.93
C ASN A 245 3.37 4.46 30.67
N VAL A 246 2.82 4.44 31.88
CA VAL A 246 3.00 5.58 32.79
C VAL A 246 4.28 5.29 33.57
N HIS A 247 5.40 5.82 33.09
CA HIS A 247 6.58 5.97 33.92
C HIS A 247 6.11 6.72 35.17
N LEU A 248 6.17 6.08 36.34
CA LEU A 248 6.01 6.77 37.62
C LEU A 248 7.04 7.89 37.61
N LEU A 249 6.60 9.13 37.40
CA LEU A 249 7.39 10.30 37.73
C LEU A 249 7.55 10.24 39.24
N ALA A 250 8.72 9.75 39.67
CA ALA A 250 9.14 9.87 41.05
C ALA A 250 9.01 11.35 41.44
N PRO A 251 8.34 11.69 42.55
CA PRO A 251 8.24 13.08 42.97
C PRO A 251 9.65 13.61 43.20
N ALA A 252 9.98 14.70 42.50
CA ALA A 252 11.26 15.40 42.66
C ALA A 252 11.47 15.73 44.15
N SER A 253 12.56 15.21 44.70
CA SER A 253 13.07 15.59 46.01
C SER A 253 13.28 17.09 46.04
N ARG A 254 12.41 17.82 46.75
CA ARG A 254 12.64 19.24 47.05
C ARG A 254 13.81 19.33 48.00
N THR A 255 15.01 19.58 47.47
CA THR A 255 16.09 20.17 48.24
C THR A 255 15.69 21.60 48.58
N ASN A 256 15.23 21.82 49.83
CA ASN A 256 15.04 23.16 50.37
C ASN A 256 16.41 23.79 50.57
N ARG A 257 16.80 24.68 49.66
CA ARG A 257 17.91 25.62 49.84
C ARG A 257 17.31 26.98 50.18
N ALA A 258 16.89 27.13 51.42
CA ALA A 258 16.50 28.40 52.01
C ALA A 258 16.78 28.33 53.52
N ASP A 259 18.05 28.58 53.88
CA ASP A 259 18.41 29.20 55.16
C ASP A 259 19.91 29.55 55.14
N GLN A 260 20.22 30.61 54.39
CA GLN A 260 21.33 31.50 54.72
C GLN A 260 20.87 32.91 54.38
N ILE A 261 20.58 33.68 55.43
CA ILE A 261 21.01 35.08 55.67
C ILE A 261 20.07 35.65 56.73
N HIS A 262 20.52 35.69 57.98
CA HIS A 262 20.48 36.95 58.72
C HIS A 262 21.65 37.02 59.71
N ARG A 263 22.44 38.08 59.52
CA ARG A 263 23.53 38.51 60.39
C ARG A 263 22.97 39.05 61.72
N GLY A 264 23.60 38.64 62.83
CA GLY A 264 24.22 39.50 63.85
C GLY A 264 23.38 40.43 64.72
N GLN A 265 23.47 40.22 66.04
CA GLN A 265 23.55 41.16 67.19
C GLN A 265 23.19 40.35 68.46
N ALA A 266 23.75 40.50 69.66
CA ALA A 266 24.86 41.24 70.24
C ALA A 266 25.01 40.74 71.71
N SER A 267 26.18 41.01 72.32
CA SER A 267 26.60 40.77 73.72
C SER A 267 27.21 39.40 74.04
#